data_AF-A0A101VBD4-F1
#
_entry.id   AF-A0A101VBD4-F1
#
_cell.length_a   1.000
_cell.length_b   1.000
_cell.length_c   1.000
_cell.angle_alpha   90.00
_cell.angle_beta   90.00
_cell.angle_gamma   90.00
#
_symmetry.space_group_name_H-M   'P 1'
#
loop_
_entity.id
_entity.type
_entity.pdbx_description
1 polymer ?
#
loop_
_entity_poly.entity_id
_entity_poly.type
_entity_poly.pdbx_seq_one_letter_code
_entity_poly.pdbx_strand_id
1 'polypeptide(L)'
;MLQTAVFVDAGYLFAAGSSLLYGAKQPRTACQLDIDQAVETICEFARSVESDARLLRIYWYDGIKPYSGPSTEQMALGQKHNVKLRLGMLNSQGQQKGVDSLIITDLIDLARNKALSDALILAGDEDLRVGVQVAQSFGVRVHLLGVSPTRGNVSPHLMQEIDSLSELTADHVRTFLTCRIATTEPASTIGKLPLAQSEPQNGGVINFNSIVQSILGRFNDGQMATFKQHLVTSNSLPREVDAPILAQARHELNRDLTIDEKRMVRAIAREALEK
;
A
#
# COMPACT_ATOMS: atom_id res chain seq x y z
N MET A 1 4.82 36.04 -10.30
CA MET A 1 5.91 35.44 -9.50
C MET A 1 5.85 33.94 -9.75
N LEU A 2 6.93 33.35 -10.25
CA LEU A 2 6.97 31.92 -10.55
C LEU A 2 7.07 31.13 -9.23
N GLN A 3 6.20 30.14 -9.07
CA GLN A 3 6.12 29.33 -7.86
C GLN A 3 5.87 27.88 -8.25
N THR A 4 6.70 26.99 -7.71
CA THR A 4 6.57 25.55 -7.92
C THR A 4 6.04 24.88 -6.66
N ALA A 5 5.00 24.06 -6.78
CA ALA A 5 4.55 23.18 -5.72
C ALA A 5 4.78 21.72 -6.10
N VAL A 6 5.15 20.89 -5.12
CA VAL A 6 5.37 19.45 -5.34
C VAL A 6 4.24 18.67 -4.69
N PHE A 7 3.76 17.63 -5.36
CA PHE A 7 2.72 16.72 -4.91
C PHE A 7 3.25 15.30 -4.91
N VAL A 8 3.50 14.74 -3.73
CA VAL A 8 4.12 13.42 -3.57
C VAL A 8 3.07 12.42 -3.11
N ASP A 9 2.75 11.44 -3.95
CA ASP A 9 2.04 10.24 -3.54
C ASP A 9 3.02 9.24 -2.92
N ALA A 10 2.94 9.09 -1.59
CA ALA A 10 3.75 8.13 -0.86
C ALA A 10 3.49 6.69 -1.34
N GLY A 11 2.23 6.33 -1.57
CA GLY A 11 1.84 4.98 -2.00
C GLY A 11 2.56 4.59 -3.29
N TYR A 12 2.53 5.47 -4.28
CA TYR A 12 3.29 5.31 -5.52
C TYR A 12 4.81 5.27 -5.27
N LEU A 13 5.37 6.23 -4.52
CA LEU A 13 6.82 6.31 -4.26
C LEU A 13 7.37 5.01 -3.67
N PHE A 14 6.73 4.49 -2.61
CA PHE A 14 7.17 3.26 -1.96
C PHE A 14 6.96 2.04 -2.85
N ALA A 15 5.83 1.95 -3.57
CA ALA A 15 5.54 0.79 -4.42
C ALA A 15 6.47 0.72 -5.64
N ALA A 16 6.61 1.82 -6.38
CA ALA A 16 7.45 1.88 -7.57
C ALA A 16 8.93 1.89 -7.20
N GLY A 17 9.33 2.65 -6.16
CA GLY A 17 10.70 2.71 -5.68
C GLY A 17 11.22 1.37 -5.18
N SER A 18 10.43 0.65 -4.37
CA SER A 18 10.82 -0.69 -3.93
C SER A 18 10.88 -1.71 -5.07
N SER A 19 9.98 -1.62 -6.04
CA SER A 19 10.03 -2.46 -7.24
C SER A 19 11.28 -2.19 -8.09
N LEU A 20 11.68 -0.92 -8.21
CA LEU A 20 12.91 -0.53 -8.91
C LEU A 20 14.17 -1.08 -8.22
N LEU A 21 14.23 -0.98 -6.89
CA LEU A 21 15.42 -1.40 -6.14
C LEU A 21 15.53 -2.92 -5.95
N TYR A 22 14.40 -3.60 -5.80
CA TYR A 22 14.35 -5.01 -5.35
C TYR A 22 13.62 -5.95 -6.33
N GLY A 23 13.20 -5.45 -7.49
CA GLY A 23 12.51 -6.22 -8.53
C GLY A 23 11.04 -6.53 -8.25
N ALA A 24 10.53 -6.22 -7.06
CA ALA A 24 9.14 -6.42 -6.67
C ALA A 24 8.69 -5.42 -5.59
N LYS A 25 7.40 -5.08 -5.61
CA LYS A 25 6.76 -4.22 -4.62
C LYS A 25 6.94 -4.81 -3.22
N GLN A 26 7.55 -4.04 -2.33
CA GLN A 26 7.70 -4.41 -0.92
C GLN A 26 6.55 -3.84 -0.08
N PRO A 27 6.14 -4.51 1.02
CA PRO A 27 5.20 -3.94 1.97
C PRO A 27 5.72 -2.63 2.56
N ARG A 28 4.85 -1.62 2.75
CA ARG A 28 5.22 -0.31 3.33
C ARG A 28 5.95 -0.43 4.67
N THR A 29 5.59 -1.42 5.48
CA THR A 29 6.22 -1.70 6.80
C THR A 29 7.63 -2.27 6.70
N ALA A 30 8.01 -2.81 5.55
CA ALA A 30 9.35 -3.32 5.29
C ALA A 30 10.30 -2.23 4.79
N CYS A 31 9.77 -1.08 4.37
CA CYS A 31 10.54 0.02 3.83
C CYS A 31 10.72 1.15 4.85
N GLN A 32 11.90 1.76 4.82
CA GLN A 32 12.30 2.91 5.61
C GLN A 32 12.69 4.04 4.68
N LEU A 33 12.27 5.26 5.03
CA LEU A 33 12.58 6.47 4.29
C LEU A 33 13.62 7.30 5.06
N ASP A 34 14.73 7.64 4.39
CA ASP A 34 15.54 8.78 4.81
C ASP A 34 14.84 10.05 4.35
N ILE A 35 14.19 10.70 5.31
CA ILE A 35 13.34 11.86 5.05
C ILE A 35 14.16 13.04 4.50
N ASP A 36 15.38 13.26 5.02
CA ASP A 36 16.18 14.41 4.63
C ASP A 36 16.67 14.26 3.18
N GLN A 37 17.19 13.08 2.85
CA GLN A 37 17.63 12.76 1.49
C GLN A 37 16.47 12.78 0.48
N ALA A 38 15.29 12.26 0.87
CA ALA A 38 14.11 12.30 0.00
C ALA A 38 13.69 13.74 -0.30
N VAL A 39 13.59 14.59 0.73
CA VAL A 39 13.18 15.99 0.59
C VAL A 39 14.21 16.78 -0.23
N GLU A 40 15.50 16.57 0.01
CA GLU A 40 16.58 17.22 -0.74
C GLU A 40 16.52 16.84 -2.22
N THR A 41 16.45 15.54 -2.53
CA THR A 41 16.32 15.03 -3.91
C THR A 41 15.09 15.62 -4.61
N ILE A 42 13.93 15.62 -3.94
CA ILE A 42 12.70 16.19 -4.50
C ILE A 42 12.84 17.71 -4.73
N CYS A 43 13.51 18.43 -3.84
CA CYS A 43 13.77 19.86 -4.02
C CYS A 43 14.63 20.13 -5.25
N GLU A 44 15.62 19.28 -5.55
CA GLU A 44 16.47 19.42 -6.73
C GLU A 44 15.65 19.27 -8.02
N PHE A 45 14.79 18.25 -8.11
CA PHE A 45 13.88 18.10 -9.24
C PHE A 45 12.88 19.26 -9.37
N ALA A 46 12.36 19.77 -8.24
CA ALA A 46 11.47 20.92 -8.27
C ALA A 46 12.15 22.18 -8.83
N ARG A 47 13.45 22.37 -8.54
CA ARG A 47 14.25 23.47 -9.09
C ARG A 47 14.63 23.25 -10.55
N SER A 48 14.77 22.00 -11.01
CA SER A 48 15.12 21.73 -12.42
C SER A 48 13.94 21.92 -13.37
N VAL A 49 12.71 21.85 -12.87
CA VAL A 49 11.49 22.05 -13.66
C VAL A 49 11.37 23.50 -14.14
N GLU A 50 11.54 24.46 -13.22
CA GLU A 50 11.54 25.89 -13.51
C GLU A 50 12.56 26.56 -12.59
N SER A 51 13.72 26.90 -13.15
CA SER A 51 14.88 27.36 -12.39
C SER A 51 14.66 28.71 -11.71
N ASP A 52 13.78 29.55 -12.26
CA ASP A 52 13.47 30.86 -11.71
C ASP A 52 12.30 30.82 -10.70
N ALA A 53 11.65 29.67 -10.53
CA ALA A 53 10.55 29.51 -9.59
C ALA A 53 11.03 29.33 -8.15
N ARG A 54 10.34 29.99 -7.23
CA ARG A 54 10.48 29.69 -5.81
C ARG A 54 9.72 28.40 -5.49
N LEU A 55 10.36 27.46 -4.79
CA LEU A 55 9.65 26.33 -4.18
C LEU A 55 8.65 26.86 -3.13
N LEU A 56 7.36 26.68 -3.40
CA LEU A 56 6.27 27.05 -2.49
C LEU A 56 6.20 26.05 -1.32
N ARG A 57 6.05 24.76 -1.65
CA ARG A 57 5.83 23.68 -0.68
C ARG A 57 5.93 22.31 -1.34
N ILE A 58 6.33 21.30 -0.57
CA ILE A 58 6.17 19.88 -0.87
C ILE A 58 4.96 19.36 -0.09
N TYR A 59 3.89 19.07 -0.80
CA TYR A 59 2.73 18.39 -0.24
C TYR A 59 2.97 16.89 -0.32
N TRP A 60 3.05 16.25 0.85
CA TRP A 60 3.28 14.82 0.97
C TRP A 60 1.98 14.13 1.37
N TYR A 61 1.47 13.26 0.51
CA TYR A 61 0.21 12.58 0.71
C TYR A 61 0.48 11.12 1.09
N ASP A 62 0.01 10.72 2.26
CA ASP A 62 0.20 9.36 2.77
C ASP A 62 -1.07 8.81 3.42
N GLY A 63 -1.14 7.50 3.58
CA GLY A 63 -2.26 6.80 4.20
C GLY A 63 -2.08 6.62 5.70
N ILE A 64 -3.16 6.75 6.46
CA ILE A 64 -3.24 6.39 7.88
C ILE A 64 -4.29 5.30 8.10
N LYS A 65 -4.01 4.32 8.97
CA LYS A 65 -4.99 3.28 9.28
C LYS A 65 -6.14 3.88 10.10
N PRO A 66 -7.39 3.44 9.90
CA PRO A 66 -8.51 3.88 10.73
C PRO A 66 -8.22 3.64 12.21
N TYR A 67 -8.59 4.62 13.04
CA TYR A 67 -8.42 4.56 14.49
C TYR A 67 -6.95 4.44 14.97
N SER A 68 -5.99 4.72 14.09
CA SER A 68 -4.57 4.88 14.46
C SER A 68 -4.14 6.33 14.26
N GLY A 69 -3.16 6.78 15.05
CA GLY A 69 -2.49 8.06 14.84
C GLY A 69 -1.38 7.97 13.78
N PRO A 70 -0.83 9.11 13.32
CA PRO A 70 0.28 9.12 12.37
C PRO A 70 1.47 8.33 12.93
N SER A 71 2.20 7.63 12.06
CA SER A 71 3.43 6.94 12.49
C SER A 71 4.51 7.93 12.90
N THR A 72 5.52 7.48 13.65
CA THR A 72 6.69 8.32 14.01
C THR A 72 7.38 8.88 12.77
N GLU A 73 7.52 8.08 11.70
CA GLU A 73 8.10 8.51 10.42
C GLU A 73 7.23 9.61 9.77
N GLN A 74 5.90 9.45 9.77
CA GLN A 74 4.97 10.46 9.25
C GLN A 74 5.03 11.76 10.08
N MET A 75 5.06 11.66 11.41
CA MET A 75 5.18 12.84 12.28
C MET A 75 6.49 13.59 12.03
N ALA A 76 7.61 12.88 11.92
CA ALA A 76 8.91 13.46 11.62
C ALA A 76 8.92 14.14 10.24
N LEU A 77 8.32 13.51 9.24
CA LEU A 77 8.16 14.06 7.89
C LEU A 77 7.33 15.34 7.89
N GLY A 78 6.22 15.36 8.62
CA GLY A 78 5.35 16.54 8.76
C GLY A 78 5.98 17.72 9.50
N GLN A 79 7.11 17.52 10.18
CA GLN A 79 7.88 18.57 10.85
C GLN A 79 9.03 19.13 10.00
N LYS A 80 9.33 18.53 8.84
CA LYS A 80 10.42 19.00 7.98
C LYS A 80 10.09 20.33 7.31
N HIS A 81 11.13 21.13 7.12
CA HIS A 81 11.04 22.39 6.41
C HIS A 81 10.52 22.17 4.98
N ASN A 82 9.68 23.08 4.48
CA ASN A 82 8.98 23.00 3.20
C ASN A 82 7.97 21.84 3.03
N VAL A 83 7.87 20.90 3.97
CA VAL A 83 6.98 19.75 3.85
C VAL A 83 5.64 20.01 4.53
N LYS A 84 4.56 19.61 3.87
CA LYS A 84 3.23 19.54 4.45
C LYS A 84 2.66 18.15 4.27
N LEU A 85 2.58 17.42 5.37
CA LEU A 85 1.92 16.11 5.40
C LEU A 85 0.40 16.26 5.31
N ARG A 86 -0.20 15.49 4.41
CA ARG A 86 -1.64 15.31 4.21
C ARG A 86 -1.93 13.81 4.36
N LEU A 87 -2.85 13.46 5.27
CA LEU A 87 -3.15 12.06 5.57
C LEU A 87 -4.55 11.69 5.06
N GLY A 88 -4.61 10.73 4.15
CA GLY A 88 -5.84 10.09 3.69
C GLY A 88 -6.15 8.82 4.50
N MET A 89 -7.43 8.45 4.59
CA MET A 89 -7.84 7.26 5.34
C MET A 89 -7.64 5.98 4.52
N LEU A 90 -6.96 4.99 5.10
CA LEU A 90 -6.90 3.65 4.53
C LEU A 90 -8.23 2.92 4.76
N ASN A 91 -8.70 2.16 3.77
CA ASN A 91 -9.86 1.28 3.98
C ASN A 91 -9.44 0.00 4.75
N SER A 92 -10.43 -0.81 5.17
CA SER A 92 -10.20 -2.04 5.93
C SER A 92 -9.43 -3.14 5.17
N GLN A 93 -9.24 -2.99 3.86
CA GLN A 93 -8.41 -3.88 3.02
C GLN A 93 -6.99 -3.34 2.82
N GLY A 94 -6.63 -2.22 3.46
CA GLY A 94 -5.32 -1.59 3.31
C GLY A 94 -5.14 -0.84 1.99
N GLN A 95 -6.20 -0.66 1.18
CA GLN A 95 -6.16 0.22 0.02
C GLN A 95 -6.34 1.66 0.48
N GLN A 96 -5.52 2.56 -0.06
CA GLN A 96 -5.66 3.98 0.21
C GLN A 96 -6.88 4.49 -0.54
N LYS A 97 -7.86 5.07 0.16
CA LYS A 97 -9.04 5.67 -0.49
C LYS A 97 -9.03 7.17 -0.20
N GLY A 98 -8.96 7.97 -1.26
CA GLY A 98 -9.07 9.43 -1.18
C GLY A 98 -7.75 10.19 -1.03
N VAL A 99 -6.59 9.51 -1.11
CA VAL A 99 -5.28 10.19 -1.23
C VAL A 99 -5.23 10.95 -2.56
N ASP A 100 -5.66 10.31 -3.65
CA ASP A 100 -5.74 10.94 -4.99
C ASP A 100 -6.68 12.14 -4.98
N SER A 101 -7.83 12.02 -4.29
CA SER A 101 -8.77 13.13 -4.15
C SER A 101 -8.16 14.32 -3.41
N LEU A 102 -7.30 14.09 -2.40
CA LEU A 102 -6.58 15.17 -1.72
C LEU A 102 -5.58 15.85 -2.66
N ILE A 103 -4.83 15.07 -3.44
CA ILE A 103 -3.88 15.60 -4.44
C ILE A 103 -4.62 16.46 -5.46
N ILE A 104 -5.69 15.93 -6.05
CA ILE A 104 -6.51 16.61 -7.06
C ILE A 104 -7.10 17.91 -6.49
N THR A 105 -7.65 17.86 -5.27
CA THR A 105 -8.27 19.03 -4.63
C THR A 105 -7.23 20.13 -4.38
N ASP A 106 -6.11 19.79 -3.73
CA ASP A 106 -5.06 20.77 -3.42
C ASP A 106 -4.44 21.35 -4.71
N LEU A 107 -4.24 20.53 -5.75
CA LEU A 107 -3.74 20.98 -7.05
C LEU A 107 -4.69 22.00 -7.70
N ILE A 108 -5.99 21.67 -7.78
CA ILE A 108 -7.01 22.55 -8.35
C ILE A 108 -7.14 23.83 -7.55
N ASP A 109 -7.14 23.76 -6.22
CA ASP A 109 -7.28 24.94 -5.37
C ASP A 109 -6.09 25.88 -5.51
N LEU A 110 -4.86 25.37 -5.54
CA LEU A 110 -3.67 26.20 -5.74
C LEU A 110 -3.66 26.82 -7.14
N ALA A 111 -4.03 26.06 -8.18
CA ALA A 111 -4.13 26.55 -9.55
C ALA A 111 -5.19 27.66 -9.67
N ARG A 112 -6.39 27.43 -9.15
CA ARG A 112 -7.51 28.38 -9.17
C ARG A 112 -7.17 29.69 -8.47
N ASN A 113 -6.47 29.61 -7.34
CA ASN A 113 -6.04 30.79 -6.59
C ASN A 113 -4.76 31.45 -7.16
N LYS A 114 -4.24 30.95 -8.29
CA LYS A 114 -3.00 31.43 -8.93
C LYS A 114 -1.81 31.43 -7.97
N ALA A 115 -1.77 30.44 -7.08
CA ALA A 115 -0.73 30.30 -6.06
C ALA A 115 0.53 29.62 -6.60
N LEU A 116 0.44 28.93 -7.74
CA LEU A 116 1.58 28.29 -8.40
C LEU A 116 1.53 28.53 -9.90
N SER A 117 2.70 28.53 -10.54
CA SER A 117 2.86 28.50 -11.99
C SER A 117 3.14 27.08 -12.49
N ASP A 118 3.84 26.28 -11.68
CA ASP A 118 4.33 24.95 -12.05
C ASP A 118 4.00 23.96 -10.92
N ALA A 119 3.52 22.77 -11.29
CA ALA A 119 3.26 21.68 -10.37
C ALA A 119 4.14 20.48 -10.73
N LEU A 120 4.92 19.98 -9.79
CA LEU A 120 5.66 18.73 -9.93
C LEU A 120 4.91 17.61 -9.20
N ILE A 121 4.47 16.59 -9.93
CA ILE A 121 3.71 15.47 -9.37
C ILE A 121 4.59 14.23 -9.37
N LEU A 122 4.73 13.58 -8.22
CA LEU A 122 5.33 12.25 -8.07
C LEU A 122 4.19 11.27 -7.80
N ALA A 123 3.68 10.65 -8.87
CA ALA A 123 2.55 9.71 -8.85
C ALA A 123 2.51 8.89 -10.16
N GLY A 124 1.70 7.83 -10.19
CA GLY A 124 1.53 6.98 -11.37
C GLY A 124 0.08 6.71 -11.79
N ASP A 125 -0.91 7.13 -10.99
CA ASP A 125 -2.31 6.77 -11.19
C ASP A 125 -3.01 7.66 -12.23
N GLU A 126 -3.84 7.05 -13.07
CA GLU A 126 -4.66 7.74 -14.05
C GLU A 126 -5.71 8.66 -13.41
N ASP A 127 -6.14 8.37 -12.19
CA ASP A 127 -7.16 9.17 -11.50
C ASP A 127 -6.74 10.64 -11.32
N LEU A 128 -5.44 10.93 -11.30
CA LEU A 128 -4.93 12.31 -11.22
C LEU A 128 -5.13 13.11 -12.50
N ARG A 129 -5.39 12.45 -13.64
CA ARG A 129 -5.51 13.09 -14.95
C ARG A 129 -6.53 14.23 -14.97
N VAL A 130 -7.68 14.04 -14.32
CA VAL A 130 -8.71 15.09 -14.23
C VAL A 130 -8.21 16.32 -13.48
N GLY A 131 -7.42 16.13 -12.43
CA GLY A 131 -6.80 17.23 -11.67
C GLY A 131 -5.80 18.01 -12.52
N VAL A 132 -4.98 17.29 -13.31
CA VAL A 132 -4.01 17.88 -14.24
C VAL A 132 -4.72 18.77 -15.26
N GLN A 133 -5.75 18.25 -15.93
CA GLN A 133 -6.49 19.00 -16.95
C GLN A 133 -7.14 20.28 -16.39
N VAL A 134 -7.73 20.18 -15.20
CA VAL A 134 -8.35 21.35 -14.56
C VAL A 134 -7.29 22.37 -14.14
N ALA A 135 -6.15 21.95 -13.60
CA ALA A 135 -5.06 22.86 -13.26
C ALA A 135 -4.51 23.60 -14.48
N GLN A 136 -4.30 22.89 -15.58
CA GLN A 136 -3.86 23.47 -16.85
C GLN A 136 -4.85 24.48 -17.41
N SER A 137 -6.16 24.30 -17.19
CA SER A 137 -7.17 25.30 -17.57
C SER A 137 -7.02 26.66 -16.85
N PHE A 138 -6.32 26.69 -15.71
CA PHE A 138 -5.94 27.91 -15.00
C PHE A 138 -4.55 28.45 -15.39
N GLY A 139 -3.88 27.82 -16.36
CA GLY A 139 -2.57 28.24 -16.87
C GLY A 139 -1.37 27.67 -16.10
N VAL A 140 -1.58 26.66 -15.27
CA VAL A 140 -0.50 25.94 -14.57
C VAL A 140 0.15 24.93 -15.53
N ARG A 141 1.49 24.85 -15.51
CA ARG A 141 2.24 23.75 -16.14
C ARG A 141 2.39 22.59 -15.17
N VAL A 142 2.18 21.37 -15.63
CA VAL A 142 2.19 20.18 -14.79
C VAL A 142 3.25 19.20 -15.26
N HIS A 143 4.19 18.91 -14.39
CA HIS A 143 5.37 18.09 -14.65
C HIS A 143 5.27 16.80 -13.84
N LEU A 144 5.65 15.68 -14.45
CA LEU A 144 5.65 14.38 -13.79
C LEU A 144 7.08 13.99 -13.40
N LEU A 145 7.25 13.57 -12.15
CA LEU A 145 8.44 12.89 -11.65
C LEU A 145 8.08 11.43 -11.42
N GLY A 146 8.31 10.58 -12.42
CA GLY A 146 8.03 9.15 -12.31
C GLY A 146 9.24 8.36 -11.83
N VAL A 147 9.02 7.16 -11.30
CA VAL A 147 10.10 6.23 -10.92
C VAL A 147 10.52 5.44 -12.16
N SER A 148 11.81 5.43 -12.48
CA SER A 148 12.34 4.73 -13.65
C SER A 148 12.24 3.20 -13.50
N PRO A 149 11.95 2.43 -14.56
CA PRO A 149 11.38 2.91 -15.82
C PRO A 149 9.93 3.33 -15.61
N THR A 150 9.53 4.49 -16.12
CA THR A 150 8.14 4.98 -16.01
C THR A 150 7.13 4.08 -16.72
N ARG A 151 7.57 3.42 -17.80
CA ARG A 151 6.78 2.42 -18.53
C ARG A 151 6.37 1.28 -17.59
N GLY A 152 5.07 1.15 -17.37
CA GLY A 152 4.46 0.08 -16.58
C GLY A 152 4.16 0.44 -15.13
N ASN A 153 4.62 1.59 -14.65
CA ASN A 153 4.23 2.11 -13.32
C ASN A 153 3.51 3.47 -13.37
N VAL A 154 3.54 4.15 -14.53
CA VAL A 154 2.72 5.35 -14.79
C VAL A 154 1.68 5.05 -15.87
N SER A 155 0.45 5.53 -15.69
CA SER A 155 -0.59 5.47 -16.72
C SER A 155 -0.18 6.22 -18.01
N PRO A 156 -0.33 5.59 -19.20
CA PRO A 156 -0.13 6.27 -20.48
C PRO A 156 -1.02 7.50 -20.68
N HIS A 157 -2.25 7.47 -20.14
CA HIS A 157 -3.17 8.59 -20.23
C HIS A 157 -2.73 9.77 -19.37
N LEU A 158 -2.15 9.51 -18.19
CA LEU A 158 -1.54 10.57 -17.40
C LEU A 158 -0.32 11.17 -18.11
N MET A 159 0.55 10.32 -18.67
CA MET A 159 1.73 10.77 -19.43
C MET A 159 1.39 11.62 -20.67
N GLN A 160 0.19 11.45 -21.25
CA GLN A 160 -0.26 12.26 -22.38
C GLN A 160 -0.68 13.68 -21.98
N GLU A 161 -1.16 13.89 -20.75
CA GLU A 161 -1.63 15.21 -20.30
C GLU A 161 -0.51 16.10 -19.74
N ILE A 162 0.56 15.51 -19.21
CA ILE A 162 1.64 16.25 -18.54
C ILE A 162 2.49 17.05 -19.53
N ASP A 163 3.01 18.19 -19.08
CA ASP A 163 3.84 19.10 -19.86
C ASP A 163 5.28 18.61 -20.04
N SER A 164 5.83 17.93 -19.03
CA SER A 164 7.13 17.25 -19.12
C SER A 164 7.28 16.11 -18.13
N LEU A 165 8.17 15.17 -18.45
CA LEU A 165 8.47 13.99 -17.65
C LEU A 165 9.94 13.98 -17.25
N SER A 166 10.21 13.74 -15.97
CA SER A 166 11.52 13.41 -15.42
C SER A 166 11.45 12.08 -14.69
N GLU A 167 12.57 11.37 -14.61
CA GLU A 167 12.63 10.05 -13.98
C GLU A 167 13.55 10.04 -12.75
N LEU A 168 13.04 9.48 -11.65
CA LEU A 168 13.84 9.04 -10.51
C LEU A 168 14.53 7.71 -10.87
N THR A 169 15.83 7.78 -11.11
CA THR A 169 16.65 6.59 -11.35
C THR A 169 16.89 5.79 -10.07
N ALA A 170 17.39 4.56 -10.21
CA ALA A 170 17.72 3.71 -9.07
C ALA A 170 18.74 4.36 -8.13
N ASP A 171 19.67 5.15 -8.65
CA ASP A 171 20.68 5.83 -7.84
C ASP A 171 20.07 6.91 -6.96
N HIS A 172 19.11 7.69 -7.47
CA HIS A 172 18.34 8.63 -6.66
C HIS A 172 17.54 7.89 -5.58
N VAL A 173 16.81 6.83 -5.95
CA VAL A 173 15.95 6.12 -4.99
C VAL A 173 16.76 5.44 -3.89
N ARG A 174 17.98 4.95 -4.18
CA ARG A 174 18.88 4.34 -3.20
C ARG A 174 19.36 5.31 -2.11
N THR A 175 19.40 6.62 -2.38
CA THR A 175 19.86 7.59 -1.37
C THR A 175 18.87 7.71 -0.23
N PHE A 176 17.57 7.47 -0.49
CA PHE A 176 16.52 7.74 0.49
C PHE A 176 15.58 6.58 0.80
N LEU A 177 15.55 5.51 0.01
CA LEU A 177 14.66 4.38 0.24
C LEU A 177 15.45 3.09 0.47
N THR A 178 15.19 2.44 1.59
CA THR A 178 15.72 1.11 1.89
C THR A 178 14.59 0.20 2.34
N CYS A 179 14.51 -1.02 1.81
CA CYS A 179 13.55 -2.03 2.27
C CYS A 179 14.27 -3.28 2.78
N ARG A 180 13.78 -3.82 3.90
CA ARG A 180 14.20 -5.11 4.42
C ARG A 180 13.55 -6.19 3.57
N ILE A 181 14.36 -6.85 2.74
CA ILE A 181 13.95 -8.08 2.09
C ILE A 181 13.92 -9.14 3.20
N ALA A 182 12.76 -9.75 3.43
CA ALA A 182 12.77 -11.02 4.14
C ALA A 182 13.55 -11.99 3.24
N THR A 183 14.79 -12.31 3.60
CA THR A 183 15.52 -13.40 2.98
C THR A 183 14.68 -14.65 3.23
N THR A 184 13.84 -15.01 2.27
CA THR A 184 13.58 -16.41 2.03
C THR A 184 14.93 -16.98 1.64
N GLU A 185 15.65 -17.55 2.62
CA GLU A 185 16.61 -18.58 2.29
C GLU A 185 15.94 -19.49 1.26
N PRO A 186 16.60 -19.83 0.14
CA PRO A 186 16.02 -20.75 -0.81
C PRO A 186 15.71 -22.03 -0.04
N ALA A 187 14.43 -22.34 0.10
CA ALA A 187 13.97 -23.58 0.68
C ALA A 187 14.76 -24.69 0.02
N SER A 188 15.57 -25.36 0.83
CA SER A 188 16.32 -26.55 0.46
C SER A 188 15.39 -27.46 -0.32
N THR A 189 15.87 -27.88 -1.49
CA THR A 189 15.20 -28.77 -2.43
C THR A 189 14.91 -30.11 -1.76
N ILE A 190 13.85 -30.19 -0.96
CA ILE A 190 13.22 -31.46 -0.61
C ILE A 190 12.39 -31.85 -1.84
N GLY A 191 12.78 -32.96 -2.45
CA GLY A 191 12.33 -33.39 -3.77
C GLY A 191 10.82 -33.29 -3.97
N LYS A 192 10.43 -32.62 -5.07
CA LYS A 192 9.12 -32.81 -5.68
C LYS A 192 9.00 -34.27 -6.13
N LEU A 193 8.24 -35.08 -5.39
CA LEU A 193 7.52 -36.18 -6.02
C LEU A 193 6.45 -35.58 -6.96
N PRO A 194 6.17 -36.19 -8.12
CA PRO A 194 5.28 -35.60 -9.11
C PRO A 194 3.85 -35.55 -8.55
N LEU A 195 3.27 -34.35 -8.46
CA LEU A 195 1.83 -34.20 -8.29
C LEU A 195 1.16 -34.64 -9.60
N ALA A 196 0.49 -35.79 -9.53
CA ALA A 196 -0.50 -36.19 -10.52
C ALA A 196 -1.55 -35.08 -10.66
N GLN A 197 -1.72 -34.63 -11.90
CA GLN A 197 -2.85 -33.80 -12.30
C GLN A 197 -4.14 -34.58 -12.00
N SER A 198 -5.00 -34.04 -11.16
CA SER A 198 -6.39 -34.46 -11.06
C SER A 198 -7.26 -33.33 -11.59
N GLU A 199 -7.95 -33.64 -12.69
CA GLU A 199 -9.01 -32.85 -13.29
C GLU A 199 -10.15 -32.55 -12.30
N PRO A 200 -10.97 -31.51 -12.57
CA PRO A 200 -11.96 -31.01 -11.62
C PRO A 200 -13.12 -31.99 -11.47
N GLN A 201 -13.28 -32.56 -10.28
CA GLN A 201 -14.46 -33.34 -9.93
C GLN A 201 -15.48 -32.49 -9.16
N ASN A 202 -16.64 -32.36 -9.81
CA ASN A 202 -17.92 -31.87 -9.31
C ASN A 202 -18.23 -32.19 -7.83
N GLY A 203 -18.85 -31.22 -7.17
CA GLY A 203 -20.03 -31.48 -6.30
C GLY A 203 -19.81 -32.14 -4.95
N GLY A 204 -18.62 -32.04 -4.34
CA GLY A 204 -18.36 -32.55 -3.00
C GLY A 204 -18.74 -31.57 -1.90
N VAL A 205 -19.62 -31.97 -0.98
CA VAL A 205 -19.91 -31.25 0.27
C VAL A 205 -18.59 -30.99 1.01
N ILE A 206 -18.25 -29.71 1.20
CA ILE A 206 -17.02 -29.31 1.89
C ILE A 206 -17.12 -29.72 3.36
N ASN A 207 -16.18 -30.56 3.80
CA ASN A 207 -16.16 -31.04 5.17
C ASN A 207 -15.38 -30.07 6.05
N PHE A 208 -16.05 -29.03 6.55
CA PHE A 208 -15.44 -28.02 7.42
C PHE A 208 -14.76 -28.60 8.67
N ASN A 209 -15.13 -29.82 9.10
CA ASN A 209 -14.49 -30.48 10.24
C ASN A 209 -13.01 -30.82 9.98
N SER A 210 -12.64 -31.26 8.78
CA SER A 210 -11.25 -31.62 8.49
C SER A 210 -10.34 -30.39 8.47
N ILE A 211 -10.85 -29.26 7.99
CA ILE A 211 -10.16 -27.96 7.97
C ILE A 211 -9.84 -27.50 9.39
N VAL A 212 -10.86 -27.55 10.26
CA VAL A 212 -10.72 -27.15 11.67
C VAL A 212 -9.70 -28.03 12.38
N GLN A 213 -9.79 -29.36 12.22
CA GLN A 213 -8.87 -30.31 12.85
C GLN A 213 -7.42 -30.16 12.35
N SER A 214 -7.23 -29.90 11.05
CA SER A 214 -5.91 -29.64 10.47
C SER A 214 -5.23 -28.41 11.06
N ILE A 215 -6.01 -27.39 11.44
CA ILE A 215 -5.49 -26.15 12.00
C ILE A 215 -5.28 -26.27 13.50
N LEU A 216 -6.22 -26.88 14.22
CA LEU A 216 -6.07 -27.15 15.67
C LEU A 216 -4.86 -28.04 15.95
N GLY A 217 -4.59 -29.03 15.09
CA GLY A 217 -3.41 -29.90 15.20
C GLY A 217 -2.05 -29.21 14.96
N ARG A 218 -2.02 -27.93 14.58
CA ARG A 218 -0.78 -27.15 14.41
C ARG A 218 -0.34 -26.42 15.68
N PHE A 219 -1.15 -26.42 16.73
CA PHE A 219 -0.87 -25.71 17.98
C PHE A 219 -0.43 -26.66 19.08
N ASN A 220 0.42 -26.17 19.98
CA ASN A 220 0.94 -26.94 21.11
C ASN A 220 -0.08 -27.01 22.27
N ASP A 221 0.04 -28.03 23.14
CA ASP A 221 -0.89 -28.26 24.26
C ASP A 221 -1.06 -27.03 25.19
N GLY A 222 0.00 -26.23 25.39
CA GLY A 222 -0.06 -25.00 26.19
C GLY A 222 -0.87 -23.86 25.54
N GLN A 223 -0.90 -23.80 24.20
CA GLN A 223 -1.71 -22.84 23.46
C GLN A 223 -3.18 -23.28 23.43
N MET A 224 -3.42 -24.59 23.30
CA MET A 224 -4.75 -25.18 23.41
C MET A 224 -5.40 -24.88 24.77
N ALA A 225 -4.67 -25.00 25.87
CA ALA A 225 -5.16 -24.62 27.21
C ALA A 225 -5.53 -23.14 27.32
N THR A 226 -4.73 -22.26 26.70
CA THR A 226 -4.97 -20.81 26.67
C THR A 226 -6.25 -20.47 25.89
N PHE A 227 -6.49 -21.15 24.76
CA PHE A 227 -7.71 -20.95 23.97
C PHE A 227 -8.95 -21.48 24.68
N LYS A 228 -8.86 -22.60 25.42
CA LYS A 228 -9.95 -23.09 26.29
C LYS A 228 -10.31 -22.05 27.37
N GLN A 229 -9.31 -21.46 28.02
CA GLN A 229 -9.54 -20.43 29.05
C GLN A 229 -10.16 -19.14 28.47
N HIS A 230 -9.79 -18.77 27.24
CA HIS A 230 -10.38 -17.63 26.53
C HIS A 230 -11.84 -17.87 26.11
N LEU A 231 -12.22 -19.11 25.76
CA LEU A 231 -13.59 -19.49 25.45
C LEU A 231 -14.52 -19.47 26.69
N VAL A 232 -13.98 -19.74 27.88
CA VAL A 232 -14.72 -19.63 29.14
C VAL A 232 -14.94 -18.16 29.52
N THR A 233 -13.97 -17.30 29.23
CA THR A 233 -14.01 -15.86 29.59
C THR A 233 -14.79 -15.03 28.57
N SER A 234 -14.70 -15.41 27.29
CA SER A 234 -15.38 -14.75 26.18
C SER A 234 -16.06 -15.79 25.31
N ASN A 235 -17.34 -15.58 25.00
CA ASN A 235 -18.13 -16.50 24.17
C ASN A 235 -17.71 -16.46 22.68
N SER A 236 -16.48 -16.08 22.39
CA SER A 236 -15.91 -15.81 21.07
C SER A 236 -14.58 -16.53 20.88
N LEU A 237 -14.38 -17.07 19.68
CA LEU A 237 -13.12 -17.70 19.29
C LEU A 237 -11.96 -16.68 19.25
N PRO A 238 -10.78 -17.04 19.77
CA PRO A 238 -9.56 -16.26 19.61
C PRO A 238 -9.25 -15.99 18.13
N ARG A 239 -8.73 -14.80 17.80
CA ARG A 239 -8.45 -14.39 16.42
C ARG A 239 -7.36 -15.26 15.77
N GLU A 240 -6.49 -15.81 16.59
CA GLU A 240 -5.39 -16.70 16.25
C GLU A 240 -5.90 -18.05 15.70
N VAL A 241 -7.13 -18.43 16.04
CA VAL A 241 -7.79 -19.66 15.56
C VAL A 241 -8.84 -19.31 14.50
N ASP A 242 -9.62 -18.25 14.67
CA ASP A 242 -10.68 -17.85 13.72
C ASP A 242 -10.12 -17.41 12.35
N ALA A 243 -9.06 -16.60 12.33
CA ALA A 243 -8.53 -16.05 11.08
C ALA A 243 -7.92 -17.13 10.15
N PRO A 244 -7.12 -18.10 10.65
CA PRO A 244 -6.59 -19.16 9.80
C PRO A 244 -7.66 -20.13 9.28
N ILE A 245 -8.66 -20.48 10.10
CA ILE A 245 -9.73 -21.40 9.69
C ILE A 245 -10.57 -20.77 8.58
N LEU A 246 -10.92 -19.48 8.73
CA LEU A 246 -11.66 -18.77 7.70
C LEU A 246 -10.84 -18.55 6.43
N ALA A 247 -9.52 -18.34 6.53
CA ALA A 247 -8.64 -18.20 5.38
C ALA A 247 -8.51 -19.52 4.59
N GLN A 248 -8.31 -20.65 5.28
CA GLN A 248 -8.23 -21.96 4.65
C GLN A 248 -9.57 -22.35 4.01
N ALA A 249 -10.69 -22.08 4.68
CA ALA A 249 -12.01 -22.33 4.11
C ALA A 249 -12.26 -21.50 2.83
N ARG A 250 -11.81 -20.24 2.76
CA ARG A 250 -11.92 -19.42 1.53
C ARG A 250 -11.07 -19.99 0.39
N HIS A 251 -9.88 -20.47 0.71
CA HIS A 251 -8.96 -21.05 -0.26
C HIS A 251 -9.52 -22.34 -0.87
N GLU A 252 -10.13 -23.20 -0.06
CA GLU A 252 -10.77 -24.44 -0.53
C GLU A 252 -12.07 -24.19 -1.30
N LEU A 253 -12.82 -23.15 -0.94
CA LEU A 253 -14.05 -22.74 -1.63
C LEU A 253 -13.79 -21.96 -2.93
N ASN A 254 -12.59 -21.42 -3.10
CA ASN A 254 -12.23 -20.46 -4.15
C ASN A 254 -13.27 -19.30 -4.29
N ARG A 255 -13.94 -18.96 -3.18
CA ARG A 255 -14.92 -17.86 -3.05
C ARG A 255 -15.01 -17.41 -1.60
N ASP A 256 -15.60 -16.24 -1.37
CA ASP A 256 -15.92 -15.79 -0.02
C ASP A 256 -16.99 -16.66 0.65
N LEU A 257 -16.80 -16.91 1.96
CA LEU A 257 -17.80 -17.60 2.79
C LEU A 257 -19.01 -16.69 3.04
N THR A 258 -20.19 -17.28 2.91
CA THR A 258 -21.46 -16.69 3.33
C THR A 258 -21.50 -16.51 4.85
N ILE A 259 -22.46 -15.72 5.34
CA ILE A 259 -22.62 -15.46 6.78
C ILE A 259 -22.91 -16.76 7.55
N ASP A 260 -23.70 -17.65 6.96
CA ASP A 260 -24.08 -18.92 7.58
C ASP A 260 -22.92 -19.92 7.59
N GLU A 261 -22.11 -19.99 6.53
CA GLU A 261 -20.89 -20.80 6.48
C GLU A 261 -19.87 -20.34 7.54
N LYS A 262 -19.70 -19.02 7.73
CA LYS A 262 -18.84 -18.48 8.79
C LYS A 262 -19.32 -18.87 10.18
N ARG A 263 -20.63 -18.88 10.42
CA ARG A 263 -21.22 -19.31 11.71
C ARG A 263 -21.02 -20.81 11.94
N MET A 264 -21.22 -21.63 10.90
CA MET A 264 -21.05 -23.08 10.98
C MET A 264 -19.60 -23.48 11.29
N VAL A 265 -18.63 -22.89 10.59
CA VAL A 265 -17.20 -23.13 10.81
C VAL A 265 -16.77 -22.76 12.23
N ARG A 266 -17.30 -21.65 12.77
CA ARG A 266 -17.06 -21.21 14.15
C ARG A 266 -17.70 -22.14 15.18
N ALA A 267 -18.89 -22.65 14.92
CA ALA A 267 -19.53 -23.63 15.80
C ALA A 267 -18.71 -24.93 15.89
N ILE A 268 -18.19 -25.40 14.76
CA ILE A 268 -17.34 -26.59 14.68
C ILE A 268 -16.00 -26.37 15.41
N ALA A 269 -15.35 -25.22 15.19
CA ALA A 269 -14.11 -24.86 15.87
C ALA A 269 -14.27 -24.78 17.39
N ARG A 270 -15.44 -24.31 17.85
CA ARG A 270 -15.78 -24.27 19.27
C ARG A 270 -15.96 -25.68 19.86
N GLU A 271 -16.76 -26.53 19.21
CA GLU A 271 -16.99 -27.90 19.67
C GLU A 271 -15.68 -28.72 19.73
N ALA A 272 -14.78 -28.49 18.78
CA ALA A 272 -13.47 -29.12 18.74
C ALA A 272 -12.51 -28.63 19.84
N LEU A 273 -12.68 -27.40 20.34
CA LEU A 273 -11.90 -26.85 21.46
C LEU A 273 -12.50 -27.19 22.84
N GLU A 274 -13.79 -27.52 22.91
CA GLU A 274 -14.45 -27.95 24.15
C GLU A 274 -14.21 -29.44 24.48
N LYS A 275 -13.87 -30.27 23.48
CA LYS A 275 -13.40 -31.67 23.67
C LYS A 275 -11.95 -31.72 24.17
#